data_AF-A0A835K3P5-F1
#
_entry.id   AF-A0A835K3P5-F1
#
_cell.length_a   1.000
_cell.length_b   1.000
_cell.length_c   1.000
_cell.angle_alpha   90.00
_cell.angle_beta   90.00
_cell.angle_gamma   90.00
#
_symmetry.space_group_name_H-M   'P 1'
#
loop_
_entity.id
_entity.type
_entity.pdbx_description
1 polymer ?
#
loop_
_entity_poly.entity_id
_entity_poly.type
_entity_poly.pdbx_seq_one_letter_code
_entity_poly.pdbx_strand_id
1 'polypeptide(L)'
;MEANFAQRMQISTAWIHTDKFPRKPNTFRRFAGRFKEHKRLQVFVSAQFRPVRDENRHRWASFQVSCSYNNSQVSTLESESLQDLFEEEALILKNKSQEIEPYLNGRCIYLVGMMGSGKTTVGKILSRTIHYSFCDCDKLVEQDVGVPSVAEIFEIYGEDFFRDKETEALEKLSIEHRFVVSTGGGAVIRDENWMYMSKGISVWLDVPLEELAQRIAAVGTKSRPLLDNESGDAYTNALRRLSTLFEKRHKAYENAKARVSLENIAAKLGKDVCNITPAMIAIEALEQIGNIL
;
A
#
# COMPACT_ATOMS: atom_id res chain seq x y z
N MET A 1 -2.94 -29.67 -42.56
CA MET A 1 -4.24 -28.99 -42.36
C MET A 1 -4.22 -28.52 -40.92
N GLU A 2 -3.57 -27.37 -40.69
CA GLU A 2 -3.39 -26.77 -39.37
C GLU A 2 -4.54 -25.80 -39.12
N ALA A 3 -5.10 -25.81 -37.91
CA ALA A 3 -6.03 -24.78 -37.43
C ALA A 3 -5.54 -24.29 -36.07
N ASN A 4 -4.77 -23.20 -36.13
CA ASN A 4 -4.40 -22.37 -34.98
C ASN A 4 -5.62 -21.53 -34.56
N PHE A 5 -6.09 -21.69 -33.32
CA PHE A 5 -7.11 -20.83 -32.73
C PHE A 5 -6.44 -19.90 -31.71
N ALA A 6 -5.88 -18.79 -32.20
CA ALA A 6 -5.34 -17.72 -31.37
C ALA A 6 -6.44 -16.67 -31.15
N GLN A 7 -7.08 -16.69 -29.98
CA GLN A 7 -8.05 -15.68 -29.58
C GLN A 7 -7.29 -14.50 -28.93
N ARG A 8 -7.00 -13.48 -29.75
CA ARG A 8 -6.47 -12.18 -29.30
C ARG A 8 -7.52 -11.47 -28.46
N MET A 9 -7.24 -11.25 -27.17
CA MET A 9 -8.00 -10.29 -26.38
C MET A 9 -7.62 -8.86 -26.80
N GLN A 10 -8.59 -8.15 -27.37
CA GLN A 10 -8.51 -6.73 -27.65
C GLN A 10 -8.77 -5.96 -26.35
N ILE A 11 -7.74 -5.35 -25.78
CA ILE A 11 -7.90 -4.32 -24.76
C ILE A 11 -8.09 -2.99 -25.51
N SER A 12 -9.28 -2.40 -25.39
CA SER A 12 -9.62 -1.12 -26.00
C SER A 12 -8.77 0.01 -25.41
N THR A 13 -7.77 0.48 -26.15
CA THR A 13 -7.06 1.72 -25.87
C THR A 13 -7.95 2.91 -26.24
N ALA A 14 -8.53 3.59 -25.26
CA ALA A 14 -9.13 4.90 -25.48
C ALA A 14 -8.03 5.97 -25.52
N TRP A 15 -7.61 6.30 -26.73
CA TRP A 15 -6.83 7.49 -27.04
C TRP A 15 -7.74 8.71 -26.95
N ILE A 16 -7.41 9.68 -26.10
CA ILE A 16 -8.02 11.02 -26.19
C ILE A 16 -7.01 11.95 -26.86
N HIS A 17 -7.38 12.33 -28.09
CA HIS A 17 -6.76 13.35 -28.91
C HIS A 17 -6.64 14.68 -28.13
N THR A 18 -5.43 15.21 -28.08
CA THR A 18 -5.15 16.62 -27.85
C THR A 18 -5.63 17.43 -29.04
N ASP A 19 -6.56 18.37 -28.83
CA ASP A 19 -6.61 19.55 -29.69
C ASP A 19 -7.24 20.79 -29.05
N LYS A 20 -6.52 21.91 -29.26
CA LYS A 20 -6.92 23.34 -29.27
C LYS A 20 -7.11 24.08 -27.93
N PHE A 21 -5.99 24.66 -27.49
CA PHE A 21 -5.92 25.90 -26.70
C PHE A 21 -6.50 27.11 -27.46
N PRO A 22 -7.07 28.09 -26.72
CA PRO A 22 -6.74 29.49 -26.95
C PRO A 22 -5.95 30.06 -25.77
N ARG A 23 -4.90 30.81 -26.11
CA ARG A 23 -4.05 31.60 -25.22
C ARG A 23 -4.80 32.86 -24.73
N LYS A 24 -4.76 33.17 -23.43
CA LYS A 24 -4.32 34.47 -22.83
C LYS A 24 -4.58 34.53 -21.30
N PRO A 25 -3.95 35.49 -20.57
CA PRO A 25 -3.20 35.20 -19.34
C PRO A 25 -3.90 35.61 -18.04
N ASN A 26 -3.29 35.19 -16.92
CA ASN A 26 -3.44 35.71 -15.56
C ASN A 26 -4.86 36.02 -15.08
N THR A 27 -5.50 35.02 -14.47
CA THR A 27 -6.48 35.29 -13.42
C THR A 27 -6.44 34.18 -12.37
N PHE A 28 -6.23 34.57 -11.11
CA PHE A 28 -6.42 33.73 -9.94
C PHE A 28 -7.87 33.20 -9.93
N ARG A 29 -8.06 31.88 -9.93
CA ARG A 29 -9.35 31.26 -9.61
C ARG A 29 -9.29 30.66 -8.22
N ARG A 30 -9.97 31.30 -7.27
CA ARG A 30 -10.35 30.68 -5.99
C ARG A 30 -11.54 29.74 -6.26
N PHE A 31 -11.36 28.44 -6.01
CA PHE A 31 -12.50 27.54 -5.83
C PHE A 31 -12.86 27.53 -4.34
N ALA A 32 -14.02 28.07 -4.00
CA ALA A 32 -14.62 27.95 -2.68
C ALA A 32 -15.88 27.07 -2.81
N GLY A 33 -15.78 25.81 -2.39
CA GLY A 33 -16.95 24.95 -2.23
C GLY A 33 -17.62 25.25 -0.89
N ARG A 34 -18.85 25.77 -0.92
CA ARG A 34 -19.70 25.96 0.28
C ARG A 34 -20.30 24.60 0.65
N PHE A 35 -19.77 23.95 1.69
CA PHE A 35 -20.47 22.86 2.38
C PHE A 35 -21.19 23.43 3.61
N LYS A 36 -22.49 23.09 3.75
CA LYS A 36 -23.36 23.54 4.84
C LYS A 36 -22.83 23.01 6.19
N GLU A 37 -22.93 23.88 7.19
CA GLU A 37 -22.40 23.73 8.54
C GLU A 37 -23.04 22.60 9.35
N HIS A 38 -22.19 21.73 9.92
CA HIS A 38 -22.26 21.38 11.34
C HIS A 38 -20.83 21.30 11.88
N LYS A 39 -20.58 22.04 12.98
CA LYS A 39 -19.28 22.31 13.64
C LYS A 39 -18.22 21.22 13.45
N ARG A 40 -17.28 21.42 12.51
CA ARG A 40 -15.95 20.78 12.50
C ARG A 40 -14.91 21.74 11.93
N LEU A 41 -13.74 21.73 12.56
CA LEU A 41 -12.56 22.56 12.32
C LEU A 41 -12.23 22.66 10.82
N GLN A 42 -12.04 23.89 10.32
CA GLN A 42 -11.63 24.14 8.94
C GLN A 42 -10.13 23.86 8.78
N VAL A 43 -9.79 22.88 7.95
CA VAL A 43 -8.42 22.68 7.45
C VAL A 43 -8.32 23.36 6.08
N PHE A 44 -7.43 24.34 5.95
CA PHE A 44 -7.10 24.93 4.65
C PHE A 44 -5.91 24.19 4.04
N VAL A 45 -6.14 23.51 2.92
CA VAL A 45 -5.08 22.92 2.10
C VAL A 45 -4.84 23.84 0.91
N SER A 46 -3.64 24.41 0.81
CA SER A 46 -3.22 25.16 -0.37
C SER A 46 -2.13 24.40 -1.12
N ALA A 47 -2.38 24.05 -2.38
CA ALA A 47 -1.38 23.49 -3.28
C ALA A 47 -0.83 24.62 -4.16
N GLN A 48 0.49 24.84 -4.14
CA GLN A 48 1.15 25.75 -5.07
C GLN A 48 1.88 24.94 -6.14
N PHE A 49 1.52 25.19 -7.41
CA PHE A 49 2.28 24.69 -8.55
C PHE A 49 3.38 25.68 -8.89
N ARG A 50 4.65 25.31 -8.69
CA ARG A 50 5.79 26.02 -9.28
C ARG A 50 6.45 25.15 -10.34
N PRO A 51 6.41 25.53 -11.62
CA PRO A 51 7.18 24.84 -12.64
C PRO A 51 8.65 25.24 -12.51
N VAL A 52 9.51 24.29 -12.14
CA VAL A 52 10.97 24.47 -12.23
C VAL A 52 11.37 24.18 -13.68
N ARG A 53 12.05 25.14 -14.31
CA ARG A 53 12.72 24.92 -15.60
C ARG A 53 14.13 24.43 -15.30
N ASP A 54 14.41 23.20 -15.69
CA ASP A 54 15.78 22.70 -15.80
C ASP A 54 16.05 22.37 -17.28
N GLU A 55 17.29 22.59 -17.72
CA GLU A 55 17.69 22.60 -19.14
C GLU A 55 17.91 21.19 -19.74
N ASN A 56 17.65 20.12 -18.99
CA ASN A 56 17.64 18.77 -19.53
C ASN A 56 16.28 18.08 -19.38
N ARG A 57 15.82 17.45 -20.47
CA ARG A 57 14.45 16.96 -20.67
C ARG A 57 14.05 15.84 -19.70
N HIS A 58 13.61 16.16 -18.49
CA HIS A 58 12.66 15.35 -17.71
C HIS A 58 11.81 16.27 -16.82
N ARG A 59 10.47 16.23 -16.96
CA ARG A 59 9.55 16.99 -16.10
C ARG A 59 9.37 16.26 -14.77
N TRP A 60 9.84 16.84 -13.68
CA TRP A 60 9.36 16.50 -12.34
C TRP A 60 8.43 17.60 -11.83
N ALA A 61 7.34 17.18 -11.17
CA ALA A 61 6.50 18.06 -10.38
C ALA A 61 6.80 17.74 -8.91
N SER A 62 7.37 18.70 -8.19
CA SER A 62 7.44 18.63 -6.73
C SER A 62 6.06 18.92 -6.15
N PHE A 63 5.57 18.02 -5.30
CA PHE A 63 4.30 18.17 -4.61
C PHE A 63 4.59 18.69 -3.21
N GLN A 64 4.38 19.98 -2.97
CA GLN A 64 4.52 20.57 -1.65
C GLN A 64 3.12 20.74 -1.05
N VAL A 65 2.81 19.95 -0.03
CA VAL A 65 1.60 20.09 0.79
C VAL A 65 1.97 20.85 2.04
N SER A 66 1.36 22.01 2.26
CA SER A 66 1.39 22.68 3.55
C SER A 66 0.02 22.56 4.21
N CYS A 67 0.02 22.08 5.46
CA CYS A 67 -1.14 22.10 6.35
C CYS A 67 -0.85 23.11 7.46
N SER A 68 -1.64 24.18 7.57
CA SER A 68 -1.57 25.08 8.72
C SER A 68 -2.67 24.73 9.71
N TYR A 69 -2.27 24.34 10.92
CA TYR A 69 -3.15 24.30 12.08
C TYR A 69 -3.12 25.68 12.76
N ASN A 70 -4.27 26.09 13.30
CA ASN A 70 -4.46 27.42 13.89
C ASN A 70 -3.29 27.84 14.81
N ASN A 71 -2.60 28.89 14.38
CA ASN A 71 -1.81 29.83 15.16
C ASN A 71 -0.67 29.28 16.04
N SER A 72 0.06 28.28 15.56
CA SER A 72 1.49 28.16 15.89
C SER A 72 2.30 28.39 14.62
N GLN A 73 3.24 29.35 14.67
CA GLN A 73 4.33 29.39 13.70
C GLN A 73 5.14 28.13 13.93
N VAL A 74 4.95 27.11 13.10
CA VAL A 74 5.97 26.07 12.91
C VAL A 74 7.17 26.80 12.35
N SER A 75 8.21 26.92 13.18
CA SER A 75 9.44 27.60 12.82
C SER A 75 10.04 26.95 11.58
N THR A 76 10.50 27.77 10.62
CA THR A 76 11.08 27.35 9.33
C THR A 76 12.21 26.31 9.47
N LEU A 77 12.83 26.22 10.66
CA LEU A 77 13.86 25.24 11.01
C LEU A 77 13.35 23.79 11.08
N GLU A 78 12.08 23.56 11.44
CA GLU A 78 11.51 22.20 11.49
C GLU A 78 11.08 21.68 10.11
N SER A 79 10.80 22.59 9.16
CA SER A 79 10.46 22.20 7.78
C SER A 79 11.68 21.79 6.96
N GLU A 80 12.85 22.36 7.21
CA GLU A 80 14.09 21.97 6.53
C GLU A 80 14.54 20.57 7.00
N SER A 81 14.49 20.30 8.31
CA SER A 81 14.90 18.99 8.86
C SER A 81 14.01 17.82 8.43
N LEU A 82 12.70 18.03 8.26
CA LEU A 82 11.79 16.99 7.75
C LEU A 82 12.04 16.70 6.25
N GLN A 83 12.36 17.72 5.47
CA GLN A 83 12.67 17.57 4.05
C GLN A 83 13.93 16.72 3.86
N ASP A 84 14.97 17.01 4.66
CA ASP A 84 16.23 16.27 4.66
C ASP A 84 16.03 14.79 5.04
N LEU A 85 15.19 14.51 6.04
CA LEU A 85 14.87 13.13 6.45
C LEU A 85 14.17 12.33 5.33
N PHE A 86 13.26 12.95 4.57
CA PHE A 86 12.60 12.28 3.44
C PHE A 86 13.58 12.02 2.28
N GLU A 87 14.52 12.93 2.03
CA GLU A 87 15.56 12.73 1.02
C GLU A 87 16.53 11.62 1.42
N GLU A 88 16.89 11.54 2.71
CA GLU A 88 17.71 10.47 3.26
C GLU A 88 17.05 9.09 3.12
N GLU A 89 15.78 8.95 3.51
CA GLU A 89 15.01 7.70 3.34
C GLU A 89 14.93 7.29 1.86
N ALA A 90 14.70 8.25 0.96
CA ALA A 90 14.63 7.99 -0.48
C ALA A 90 15.98 7.51 -1.05
N LEU A 91 17.09 8.08 -0.58
CA LEU A 91 18.44 7.67 -0.98
C LEU A 91 18.76 6.25 -0.47
N ILE A 92 18.42 5.94 0.79
CA ILE A 92 18.62 4.60 1.36
C ILE A 92 17.81 3.56 0.59
N LEU A 93 16.54 3.85 0.30
CA LEU A 93 15.67 2.99 -0.51
C LEU A 93 16.31 2.67 -1.87
N LYS A 94 16.83 3.70 -2.54
CA LYS A 94 17.47 3.56 -3.85
C LYS A 94 18.75 2.71 -3.77
N ASN A 95 19.60 2.94 -2.77
CA ASN A 95 20.85 2.19 -2.64
C ASN A 95 20.57 0.71 -2.35
N LYS A 96 19.69 0.43 -1.38
CA LYS A 96 19.29 -0.96 -1.05
C LYS A 96 18.62 -1.67 -2.22
N SER A 97 17.83 -0.98 -3.05
CA SER A 97 17.24 -1.63 -4.22
C SER A 97 18.28 -2.03 -5.26
N GLN A 98 19.27 -1.16 -5.51
CA GLN A 98 20.37 -1.46 -6.43
C GLN A 98 21.22 -2.64 -5.94
N GLU A 99 21.38 -2.81 -4.63
CA GLU A 99 22.09 -3.94 -4.04
C GLU A 99 21.37 -5.28 -4.30
N ILE A 100 20.03 -5.31 -4.17
CA ILE A 100 19.28 -6.57 -4.26
C ILE A 100 18.77 -6.91 -5.67
N GLU A 101 18.60 -5.91 -6.55
CA GLU A 101 17.96 -6.07 -7.87
C GLU A 101 18.58 -7.20 -8.72
N PRO A 102 19.92 -7.37 -8.79
CA PRO A 102 20.53 -8.47 -9.54
C PRO A 102 20.12 -9.87 -9.07
N TYR A 103 19.76 -10.02 -7.79
CA TYR A 103 19.47 -11.32 -7.16
C TYR A 103 17.97 -11.65 -7.15
N LEU A 104 17.11 -10.66 -7.42
CA LEU A 104 15.65 -10.88 -7.48
C LEU A 104 15.26 -11.82 -8.62
N ASN A 105 16.01 -11.84 -9.73
CA ASN A 105 15.74 -12.70 -10.90
C ASN A 105 14.30 -12.60 -11.43
N GLY A 106 13.67 -11.43 -11.30
CA GLY A 106 12.29 -11.20 -11.72
C GLY A 106 11.21 -11.88 -10.87
N ARG A 107 11.57 -12.49 -9.74
CA ARG A 107 10.60 -13.14 -8.82
C ARG A 107 9.65 -12.11 -8.22
N CYS A 108 8.37 -12.47 -8.11
CA CYS A 108 7.40 -11.65 -7.41
C CYS A 108 7.71 -11.56 -5.91
N ILE A 109 7.35 -10.43 -5.30
CA ILE A 109 7.41 -10.20 -3.85
C ILE A 109 5.97 -10.20 -3.31
N TYR A 110 5.67 -11.08 -2.36
CA TYR A 110 4.35 -11.20 -1.74
C TYR A 110 4.39 -10.61 -0.33
N LEU A 111 3.68 -9.51 -0.11
CA LEU A 111 3.51 -8.91 1.20
C LEU A 111 2.34 -9.57 1.92
N VAL A 112 2.64 -10.23 3.04
CA VAL A 112 1.66 -10.85 3.94
C VAL A 112 1.64 -10.14 5.30
N GLY A 113 0.54 -10.30 6.04
CA GLY A 113 0.40 -9.74 7.39
C GLY A 113 -1.03 -9.33 7.70
N MET A 114 -1.29 -9.00 8.96
CA MET A 114 -2.62 -8.62 9.43
C MET A 114 -3.16 -7.38 8.71
N MET A 115 -4.48 -7.24 8.67
CA MET A 115 -5.09 -6.05 8.08
C MET A 115 -4.70 -4.79 8.87
N GLY A 116 -4.43 -3.68 8.19
CA GLY A 116 -3.86 -2.47 8.82
C GLY A 116 -2.33 -2.45 8.93
N SER A 117 -1.63 -3.54 8.57
CA SER A 117 -0.16 -3.60 8.65
C SER A 117 0.58 -2.71 7.63
N GLY A 118 -0.14 -2.14 6.66
CA GLY A 118 0.44 -1.21 5.67
C GLY A 118 0.89 -1.85 4.36
N LYS A 119 0.56 -3.13 4.09
CA LYS A 119 0.94 -3.86 2.87
C LYS A 119 0.75 -3.07 1.58
N THR A 120 -0.43 -2.50 1.34
CA THR A 120 -0.70 -1.72 0.12
C THR A 120 0.21 -0.48 0.01
N THR A 121 0.48 0.20 1.12
CA THR A 121 1.34 1.40 1.12
C THR A 121 2.81 1.03 0.89
N VAL A 122 3.32 0.07 1.68
CA VAL A 122 4.69 -0.41 1.59
C VAL A 122 4.94 -1.07 0.22
N GLY A 123 4.00 -1.86 -0.29
CA GLY A 123 4.12 -2.50 -1.60
C GLY A 123 4.18 -1.50 -2.76
N LYS A 124 3.45 -0.38 -2.67
CA LYS A 124 3.57 0.72 -3.65
C LYS A 124 4.92 1.42 -3.58
N ILE A 125 5.52 1.53 -2.40
CA ILE A 125 6.88 2.08 -2.25
C ILE A 125 7.87 1.10 -2.87
N LEU A 126 7.87 -0.16 -2.42
CA LEU A 126 8.77 -1.20 -2.90
C LEU A 126 8.73 -1.34 -4.42
N SER A 127 7.54 -1.50 -5.02
CA SER A 127 7.36 -1.64 -6.48
C SER A 127 7.99 -0.49 -7.26
N ARG A 128 7.79 0.76 -6.82
CA ARG A 128 8.41 1.93 -7.47
C ARG A 128 9.93 1.91 -7.33
N THR A 129 10.41 1.56 -6.14
CA THR A 129 11.83 1.57 -5.79
C THR A 129 12.64 0.49 -6.51
N ILE A 130 12.05 -0.69 -6.77
CA ILE A 130 12.70 -1.80 -7.49
C ILE A 130 12.24 -1.93 -8.96
N HIS A 131 11.47 -0.95 -9.46
CA HIS A 131 10.93 -0.92 -10.83
C HIS A 131 10.04 -2.13 -11.21
N TYR A 132 9.21 -2.57 -10.26
CA TYR A 132 8.22 -3.64 -10.43
C TYR A 132 6.81 -3.05 -10.55
N SER A 133 5.87 -3.85 -11.06
CA SER A 133 4.45 -3.52 -11.01
C SER A 133 3.87 -3.80 -9.61
N PHE A 134 2.85 -3.06 -9.20
CA PHE A 134 2.13 -3.32 -7.95
C PHE A 134 0.77 -3.95 -8.23
N CYS A 135 0.43 -5.01 -7.51
CA CYS A 135 -0.90 -5.62 -7.52
C CYS A 135 -1.44 -5.76 -6.10
N ASP A 136 -2.73 -5.47 -5.91
CA ASP A 136 -3.46 -5.77 -4.68
C ASP A 136 -4.38 -6.96 -4.95
N CYS A 137 -4.15 -8.08 -4.28
CA CYS A 137 -4.84 -9.34 -4.55
C CYS A 137 -6.35 -9.22 -4.29
N ASP A 138 -6.74 -8.49 -3.24
CA ASP A 138 -8.16 -8.28 -2.93
C ASP A 138 -8.85 -7.50 -4.06
N LYS A 139 -8.15 -6.52 -4.66
CA LYS A 139 -8.65 -5.76 -5.82
C LYS A 139 -8.74 -6.59 -7.10
N LEU A 140 -7.83 -7.53 -7.29
CA LEU A 140 -7.91 -8.46 -8.42
C LEU A 140 -9.13 -9.37 -8.29
N VAL A 141 -9.41 -9.88 -7.08
CA VAL A 141 -10.61 -10.68 -6.82
C VAL A 141 -11.89 -9.87 -7.03
N GLU A 142 -11.97 -8.64 -6.52
CA GLU A 142 -13.11 -7.74 -6.76
C GLU A 142 -13.40 -7.54 -8.26
N GLN A 143 -12.34 -7.34 -9.06
CA GLN A 143 -12.43 -7.17 -10.52
C GLN A 143 -12.88 -8.46 -11.22
N ASP A 144 -12.29 -9.60 -10.85
CA ASP A 144 -12.60 -10.90 -11.44
C ASP A 144 -14.04 -11.35 -11.15
N VAL A 145 -14.55 -11.07 -9.95
CA VAL A 145 -15.93 -11.40 -9.55
C VAL A 145 -16.94 -10.36 -10.05
N GLY A 146 -16.49 -9.14 -10.36
CA GLY A 146 -17.35 -8.04 -10.80
C GLY A 146 -18.14 -7.37 -9.67
N VAL A 147 -17.61 -7.43 -8.44
CA VAL A 147 -18.23 -6.86 -7.23
C VAL A 147 -17.29 -5.80 -6.64
N PRO A 148 -17.79 -4.61 -6.26
CA PRO A 148 -16.93 -3.46 -5.98
C PRO A 148 -16.16 -3.54 -4.65
N SER A 149 -16.49 -4.48 -3.76
CA SER A 149 -15.81 -4.64 -2.49
C SER A 149 -15.78 -6.09 -1.99
N VAL A 150 -14.71 -6.46 -1.28
CA VAL A 150 -14.63 -7.74 -0.55
C VAL A 150 -15.79 -7.90 0.44
N ALA A 151 -16.29 -6.82 1.04
CA ALA A 151 -17.44 -6.86 1.95
C ALA A 151 -18.70 -7.38 1.27
N GLU A 152 -19.01 -6.86 0.09
CA GLU A 152 -20.14 -7.33 -0.69
C GLU A 152 -19.94 -8.76 -1.21
N ILE A 153 -18.71 -9.16 -1.54
CA ILE A 153 -18.44 -10.57 -1.91
C ILE A 153 -18.76 -11.50 -0.74
N PHE A 154 -18.33 -11.15 0.47
CA PHE A 154 -18.63 -11.94 1.67
C PHE A 154 -20.14 -11.99 1.97
N GLU A 155 -20.84 -10.88 1.79
CA GLU A 155 -22.29 -10.80 2.02
C GLU A 155 -23.10 -11.63 1.00
N ILE A 156 -22.72 -11.57 -0.28
CA ILE A 156 -23.47 -12.21 -1.37
C ILE A 156 -23.10 -13.70 -1.53
N TYR A 157 -21.80 -14.03 -1.44
CA TYR A 157 -21.27 -15.34 -1.78
C TYR A 157 -20.62 -16.09 -0.61
N GLY A 158 -20.38 -15.43 0.52
CA GLY A 158 -19.72 -16.01 1.69
C GLY A 158 -18.19 -15.98 1.65
N GLU A 159 -17.57 -16.22 2.80
CA GLU A 159 -16.10 -16.19 2.94
C GLU A 159 -15.41 -17.31 2.15
N ASP A 160 -15.96 -18.53 2.14
CA ASP A 160 -15.32 -19.66 1.46
C ASP A 160 -15.18 -19.42 -0.05
N PHE A 161 -16.21 -18.86 -0.68
CA PHE A 161 -16.15 -18.45 -2.09
C PHE A 161 -15.07 -17.38 -2.32
N PHE A 162 -14.96 -16.38 -1.45
CA PHE A 162 -13.90 -15.40 -1.56
C PHE A 162 -12.52 -16.05 -1.43
N ARG A 163 -12.35 -17.02 -0.51
CA ARG A 163 -11.09 -17.74 -0.34
C ARG A 163 -10.74 -18.56 -1.57
N ASP A 164 -11.72 -19.16 -2.25
CA ASP A 164 -11.50 -19.84 -3.54
C ASP A 164 -10.97 -18.87 -4.59
N LYS A 165 -11.58 -17.69 -4.70
CA LYS A 165 -11.13 -16.64 -5.63
C LYS A 165 -9.78 -16.02 -5.27
N GLU A 166 -9.48 -15.90 -3.98
CA GLU A 166 -8.16 -15.47 -3.49
C GLU A 166 -7.08 -16.48 -3.90
N THR A 167 -7.36 -17.78 -3.81
CA THR A 167 -6.46 -18.85 -4.27
C THR A 167 -6.26 -18.81 -5.79
N GLU A 168 -7.33 -18.69 -6.58
CA GLU A 168 -7.23 -18.55 -8.05
C GLU A 168 -6.41 -17.31 -8.45
N ALA A 169 -6.60 -16.18 -7.76
CA ALA A 169 -5.85 -14.95 -7.99
C ALA A 169 -4.35 -15.15 -7.72
N LEU A 170 -4.00 -15.80 -6.61
CA LEU A 170 -2.61 -16.10 -6.27
C LEU A 170 -1.98 -17.11 -7.24
N GLU A 171 -2.73 -18.09 -7.73
CA GLU A 171 -2.26 -19.01 -8.78
C GLU A 171 -1.83 -18.25 -10.03
N LYS A 172 -2.69 -17.35 -10.54
CA LYS A 172 -2.40 -16.49 -11.70
C LYS A 172 -1.19 -15.59 -11.44
N LEU A 173 -1.11 -14.95 -10.28
CA LEU A 173 0.03 -14.10 -9.92
C LEU A 173 1.35 -14.88 -9.76
N SER A 174 1.27 -16.19 -9.47
CA SER A 174 2.44 -17.05 -9.26
C SER A 174 3.23 -17.35 -10.53
N ILE A 175 2.62 -17.16 -11.70
CA ILE A 175 3.27 -17.32 -13.01
C ILE A 175 3.72 -16.00 -13.62
N GLU A 176 3.37 -14.88 -12.98
CA GLU A 176 3.82 -13.55 -13.37
C GLU A 176 5.24 -13.26 -12.87
N HIS A 177 5.84 -12.20 -13.41
CA HIS A 177 7.18 -11.75 -13.04
C HIS A 177 7.18 -10.26 -12.74
N ARG A 178 8.11 -9.84 -11.88
CA ARG A 178 8.34 -8.42 -11.54
C ARG A 178 7.10 -7.72 -10.96
N PHE A 179 6.36 -8.41 -10.08
CA PHE A 179 5.29 -7.82 -9.28
C PHE A 179 5.64 -7.74 -7.79
N VAL A 180 5.18 -6.68 -7.15
CA VAL A 180 4.98 -6.63 -5.69
C VAL A 180 3.48 -6.78 -5.44
N VAL A 181 3.11 -7.86 -4.76
CA VAL A 181 1.74 -8.26 -4.50
C VAL A 181 1.41 -8.01 -3.04
N SER A 182 0.41 -7.17 -2.77
CA SER A 182 -0.21 -7.08 -1.44
C SER A 182 -1.33 -8.12 -1.35
N THR A 183 -1.25 -9.03 -0.38
CA THR A 183 -2.31 -10.04 -0.17
C THR A 183 -3.36 -9.56 0.83
N GLY A 184 -4.53 -10.22 0.82
CA GLY A 184 -5.48 -10.14 1.92
C GLY A 184 -4.87 -10.71 3.20
N GLY A 185 -5.39 -10.28 4.37
CA GLY A 185 -4.91 -10.77 5.66
C GLY A 185 -5.28 -12.23 5.94
N GLY A 186 -6.11 -12.86 5.11
CA GLY A 186 -6.48 -14.28 5.22
C GLY A 186 -5.81 -15.18 4.18
N ALA A 187 -5.03 -14.61 3.24
CA ALA A 187 -4.35 -15.37 2.19
C ALA A 187 -3.43 -16.48 2.73
N VAL A 188 -2.95 -16.34 3.97
CA VAL A 188 -2.04 -17.30 4.62
C VAL A 188 -2.74 -18.53 5.20
N ILE A 189 -4.08 -18.55 5.24
CA ILE A 189 -4.86 -19.61 5.90
C ILE A 189 -4.81 -20.92 5.12
N ARG A 190 -4.80 -20.86 3.79
CA ARG A 190 -4.80 -22.02 2.90
C ARG A 190 -3.38 -22.38 2.49
N ASP A 191 -3.00 -23.65 2.67
CA ASP A 191 -1.66 -24.13 2.35
C ASP A 191 -1.35 -24.04 0.85
N GLU A 192 -2.37 -24.15 -0.02
CA GLU A 192 -2.23 -24.00 -1.47
C GLU A 192 -1.67 -22.61 -1.83
N ASN A 193 -2.08 -21.57 -1.09
CA ASN A 193 -1.60 -20.21 -1.32
C ASN A 193 -0.10 -20.09 -1.05
N TRP A 194 0.42 -20.84 -0.06
CA TRP A 194 1.86 -20.89 0.19
C TRP A 194 2.62 -21.58 -0.95
N MET A 195 2.05 -22.59 -1.59
CA MET A 195 2.66 -23.21 -2.78
C MET A 195 2.87 -22.17 -3.88
N TYR A 196 1.90 -21.30 -4.12
CA TYR A 196 2.00 -20.21 -5.10
C TYR A 196 2.97 -19.10 -4.69
N MET A 197 2.85 -18.60 -3.46
CA MET A 197 3.72 -17.52 -2.95
C MET A 197 5.19 -17.97 -2.83
N SER A 198 5.44 -19.26 -2.59
CA SER A 198 6.79 -19.82 -2.44
C SER A 198 7.65 -19.72 -3.72
N LYS A 199 7.02 -19.60 -4.90
CA LYS A 199 7.68 -19.34 -6.19
C LYS A 199 8.35 -17.96 -6.23
N GLY A 200 7.85 -17.02 -5.44
CA GLY A 200 8.43 -15.69 -5.25
C GLY A 200 9.12 -15.54 -3.90
N ILE A 201 9.07 -14.33 -3.35
CA ILE A 201 9.64 -13.97 -2.05
C ILE A 201 8.51 -13.46 -1.17
N SER A 202 8.15 -14.20 -0.12
CA SER A 202 7.14 -13.78 0.85
C SER A 202 7.76 -12.95 1.97
N VAL A 203 7.16 -11.80 2.26
CA VAL A 203 7.61 -10.85 3.28
C VAL A 203 6.45 -10.57 4.22
N TRP A 204 6.61 -10.94 5.49
CA TRP A 204 5.64 -10.66 6.53
C TRP A 204 5.89 -9.29 7.15
N LEU A 205 4.90 -8.40 7.03
CA LEU A 205 4.85 -7.15 7.80
C LEU A 205 4.23 -7.42 9.17
N ASP A 206 5.10 -7.52 10.17
CA ASP A 206 4.76 -7.85 11.54
C ASP A 206 4.60 -6.58 12.38
N VAL A 207 3.37 -6.34 12.80
CA VAL A 207 2.94 -5.11 13.45
C VAL A 207 2.19 -5.47 14.74
N PRO A 208 2.53 -4.85 15.88
CA PRO A 208 1.81 -5.05 17.14
C PRO A 208 0.30 -4.84 17.00
N LEU A 209 -0.49 -5.64 17.72
CA LEU A 209 -1.95 -5.62 17.59
C LEU A 209 -2.55 -4.28 18.04
N GLU A 210 -1.94 -3.64 19.03
CA GLU A 210 -2.32 -2.33 19.56
C GLU A 210 -2.19 -1.25 18.47
N GLU A 211 -1.08 -1.28 17.72
CA GLU A 211 -0.82 -0.36 16.61
C GLU A 211 -1.78 -0.61 15.43
N LEU A 212 -2.06 -1.87 15.13
CA LEU A 212 -3.09 -2.22 14.14
C LEU A 212 -4.47 -1.70 14.54
N ALA A 213 -4.85 -1.90 15.81
CA ALA A 213 -6.14 -1.45 16.34
C ALA A 213 -6.26 0.08 16.29
N GLN A 214 -5.21 0.82 16.65
CA GLN A 214 -5.18 2.29 16.52
C GLN A 214 -5.38 2.73 15.07
N ARG A 215 -4.63 2.13 14.11
CA ARG A 215 -4.75 2.46 12.68
C ARG A 215 -6.15 2.19 12.14
N ILE A 216 -6.76 1.07 12.54
CA ILE A 216 -8.11 0.71 12.11
C ILE A 216 -9.16 1.62 12.74
N ALA A 217 -9.04 1.94 14.03
CA ALA A 217 -9.96 2.84 14.71
C ALA A 217 -9.97 4.25 14.08
N ALA A 218 -8.81 4.73 13.60
CA ALA A 218 -8.69 6.03 12.94
C ALA A 218 -9.32 6.07 11.53
N VAL A 219 -9.20 4.99 10.75
CA VAL A 219 -9.65 4.94 9.34
C VAL A 219 -11.09 4.41 9.21
N GLY A 220 -11.51 3.54 10.13
CA GLY A 220 -12.79 2.83 10.08
C GLY A 220 -12.73 1.45 9.42
N THR A 221 -13.84 0.72 9.51
CA THR A 221 -13.93 -0.72 9.20
C THR A 221 -14.76 -1.05 7.96
N LYS A 222 -15.26 -0.04 7.23
CA LYS A 222 -16.21 -0.22 6.10
C LYS A 222 -15.72 -1.18 4.99
N SER A 223 -14.42 -1.24 4.73
CA SER A 223 -13.82 -2.15 3.74
C SER A 223 -13.26 -3.44 4.36
N ARG A 224 -13.55 -3.71 5.63
CA ARG A 224 -12.98 -4.78 6.44
C ARG A 224 -14.10 -5.60 7.09
N PRO A 225 -14.66 -6.58 6.38
CA PRO A 225 -15.89 -7.28 6.80
C PRO A 225 -15.75 -7.95 8.16
N LEU A 226 -14.56 -8.50 8.42
CA LEU A 226 -14.24 -9.19 9.68
C LEU A 226 -14.15 -8.24 10.89
N LEU A 227 -14.10 -6.93 10.66
CA LEU A 227 -14.02 -5.88 11.69
C LEU A 227 -15.28 -5.01 11.74
N ASP A 228 -16.37 -5.39 11.06
CA ASP A 228 -17.60 -4.59 11.13
C ASP A 228 -18.14 -4.57 12.57
N ASN A 229 -18.50 -3.37 13.03
CA ASN A 229 -18.52 -3.03 14.45
C ASN A 229 -19.89 -3.29 15.12
N GLU A 230 -19.83 -3.92 16.29
CA GLU A 230 -20.88 -3.88 17.32
C GLU A 230 -20.83 -2.55 18.10
N SER A 231 -21.85 -2.26 18.92
CA SER A 231 -21.85 -1.11 19.83
C SER A 231 -20.63 -1.12 20.77
N GLY A 232 -19.88 -0.01 20.87
CA GLY A 232 -18.74 0.14 21.79
C GLY A 232 -17.64 1.07 21.27
N ASP A 233 -16.53 1.15 22.01
CA ASP A 233 -15.33 1.88 21.61
C ASP A 233 -14.63 1.17 20.42
N ALA A 234 -14.28 1.95 19.39
CA ALA A 234 -13.77 1.43 18.13
C ALA A 234 -12.40 0.75 18.28
N TYR A 235 -11.53 1.29 19.14
CA TYR A 235 -10.21 0.72 19.41
C TYR A 235 -10.34 -0.64 20.10
N THR A 236 -11.13 -0.71 21.16
CA THR A 236 -11.35 -1.93 21.96
C THR A 236 -11.96 -3.05 21.10
N ASN A 237 -12.93 -2.72 20.25
CA ASN A 237 -13.53 -3.66 19.32
C ASN A 237 -12.54 -4.17 18.27
N ALA A 238 -11.75 -3.27 17.68
CA ALA A 238 -10.73 -3.64 16.71
C ALA A 238 -9.67 -4.55 17.34
N LEU A 239 -9.15 -4.19 18.53
CA LEU A 239 -8.15 -4.98 19.24
C LEU A 239 -8.65 -6.39 19.52
N ARG A 240 -9.86 -6.52 20.10
CA ARG A 240 -10.50 -7.82 20.38
C ARG A 240 -10.58 -8.71 19.14
N ARG A 241 -11.10 -8.16 18.02
CA ARG A 241 -11.25 -8.91 16.76
C ARG A 241 -9.89 -9.27 16.15
N LEU A 242 -8.92 -8.35 16.18
CA LEU A 242 -7.56 -8.58 15.70
C LEU A 242 -6.86 -9.67 16.50
N SER A 243 -6.97 -9.68 17.83
CA SER A 243 -6.41 -10.74 18.68
C SER A 243 -6.93 -12.12 18.28
N THR A 244 -8.25 -12.29 18.14
CA THR A 244 -8.85 -13.57 17.72
C THR A 244 -8.39 -13.99 16.32
N LEU A 245 -8.28 -13.06 15.38
CA LEU A 245 -7.80 -13.37 14.03
C LEU A 245 -6.31 -13.70 14.02
N PHE A 246 -5.52 -13.01 14.85
CA PHE A 246 -4.08 -13.21 14.94
C PHE A 246 -3.74 -14.57 15.56
N GLU A 247 -4.43 -14.99 16.62
CA GLU A 247 -4.28 -16.32 17.20
C GLU A 247 -4.41 -17.44 16.17
N LYS A 248 -5.34 -17.29 15.21
CA LYS A 248 -5.57 -18.26 14.13
C LYS A 248 -4.53 -18.20 13.02
N ARG A 249 -3.88 -17.05 12.82
CA ARG A 249 -3.05 -16.77 11.62
C ARG A 249 -1.56 -16.62 11.90
N HIS A 250 -1.17 -16.35 13.15
CA HIS A 250 0.20 -16.01 13.52
C HIS A 250 1.21 -17.04 13.01
N LYS A 251 1.01 -18.32 13.35
CA LYS A 251 1.87 -19.42 12.90
C LYS A 251 1.98 -19.51 11.38
N ALA A 252 0.91 -19.17 10.65
CA ALA A 252 0.96 -19.18 9.20
C ALA A 252 1.82 -18.03 8.66
N TYR A 253 1.77 -16.84 9.24
CA TYR A 253 2.65 -15.73 8.82
C TYR A 253 4.13 -16.04 8.99
N GLU A 254 4.51 -16.87 9.96
CA GLU A 254 5.89 -17.32 10.18
C GLU A 254 6.46 -18.14 9.00
N ASN A 255 5.61 -18.65 8.09
CA ASN A 255 6.05 -19.32 6.87
C ASN A 255 6.63 -18.34 5.81
N ALA A 256 6.53 -17.03 6.03
CA ALA A 256 7.14 -16.04 5.15
C ALA A 256 8.68 -16.16 5.15
N LYS A 257 9.30 -16.01 3.97
CA LYS A 257 10.77 -16.11 3.85
C LYS A 257 11.49 -14.98 4.60
N ALA A 258 10.88 -13.81 4.69
CA ALA A 258 11.39 -12.66 5.40
C ALA A 258 10.34 -12.10 6.38
N ARG A 259 10.78 -11.61 7.54
CA ARG A 259 9.94 -10.92 8.53
C ARG A 259 10.43 -9.51 8.77
N VAL A 260 9.53 -8.55 8.68
CA VAL A 260 9.77 -7.13 8.98
C VAL A 260 9.00 -6.78 10.25
N SER A 261 9.68 -6.85 11.39
CA SER A 261 9.10 -6.50 12.69
C SER A 261 9.22 -5.00 12.95
N LEU A 262 8.08 -4.33 13.11
CA LEU A 262 8.05 -2.91 13.45
C LEU A 262 8.62 -2.63 14.85
N GLU A 263 8.51 -3.56 15.79
CA GLU A 263 9.14 -3.45 17.11
C GLU A 263 10.67 -3.45 16.98
N ASN A 264 11.22 -4.31 16.10
CA ASN A 264 12.66 -4.35 15.86
C ASN A 264 13.15 -3.08 15.17
N ILE A 265 12.39 -2.53 14.22
CA ILE A 265 12.72 -1.25 13.57
C ILE A 265 12.71 -0.12 14.62
N ALA A 266 11.66 -0.06 15.44
CA ALA A 266 11.52 0.89 16.53
C ALA A 266 12.72 0.84 17.49
N ALA A 267 13.11 -0.36 17.94
CA ALA A 267 14.28 -0.56 18.79
C ALA A 267 15.59 -0.14 18.11
N LYS A 268 15.79 -0.53 16.83
CA LYS A 268 16.98 -0.18 16.02
C LYS A 268 17.15 1.33 15.84
N LEU A 269 16.04 2.07 15.73
CA LEU A 269 16.04 3.52 15.51
C LEU A 269 15.86 4.35 16.79
N GLY A 270 15.62 3.72 17.94
CA GLY A 270 15.30 4.42 19.18
C GLY A 270 14.00 5.24 19.10
N LYS A 271 12.98 4.73 18.41
CA LYS A 271 11.68 5.39 18.18
C LYS A 271 10.53 4.53 18.66
N ASP A 272 9.38 5.14 18.93
CA ASP A 272 8.13 4.40 19.13
C ASP A 272 7.61 3.81 17.81
N VAL A 273 6.89 2.69 17.90
CA VAL A 273 6.33 2.00 16.71
C VAL A 273 5.40 2.90 15.89
N CYS A 274 4.61 3.74 16.56
CA CYS A 274 3.70 4.68 15.91
C CYS A 274 4.42 5.73 15.04
N ASN A 275 5.72 5.96 15.28
CA ASN A 275 6.56 6.91 14.53
C ASN A 275 7.32 6.25 13.37
N ILE A 276 7.13 4.95 13.12
CA ILE A 276 7.77 4.25 12.02
C ILE A 276 7.04 4.56 10.70
N THR A 277 7.75 5.17 9.76
CA THR A 277 7.20 5.58 8.47
C THR A 277 7.06 4.38 7.51
N PRO A 278 6.16 4.44 6.52
CA PRO A 278 6.10 3.42 5.47
C PRO A 278 7.41 3.25 4.70
N ALA A 279 8.22 4.31 4.58
CA ALA A 279 9.53 4.26 3.95
C ALA A 279 10.53 3.45 4.79
N MET A 280 10.57 3.66 6.11
CA MET A 280 11.38 2.84 7.02
C MET A 280 11.01 1.35 6.94
N ILE A 281 9.71 1.04 6.88
CA ILE A 281 9.25 -0.36 6.71
C ILE A 281 9.72 -0.93 5.37
N ALA A 282 9.66 -0.14 4.29
CA ALA A 282 10.14 -0.56 2.98
C ALA A 282 11.68 -0.75 2.95
N ILE A 283 12.44 0.11 3.63
CA ILE A 283 13.90 -0.02 3.79
C ILE A 283 14.24 -1.35 4.49
N GLU A 284 13.58 -1.64 5.61
CA GLU A 284 13.79 -2.88 6.35
C GLU A 284 13.33 -4.10 5.52
N ALA A 285 12.25 -3.98 4.75
CA ALA A 285 11.82 -5.05 3.84
C ALA A 285 12.90 -5.36 2.78
N LEU A 286 13.53 -4.35 2.18
CA LEU A 286 14.64 -4.56 1.24
C LEU A 286 15.85 -5.21 1.92
N GLU A 287 16.16 -4.80 3.16
CA GLU A 287 17.24 -5.40 3.97
C GLU A 287 16.99 -6.88 4.25
N GLN A 288 15.78 -7.23 4.71
CA GLN A 288 15.41 -8.60 5.01
C GLN A 288 15.33 -9.47 3.75
N ILE A 289 14.89 -8.90 2.61
CA ILE A 289 14.96 -9.57 1.31
C ILE A 289 16.43 -9.83 0.93
N GLY A 290 17.30 -8.84 1.04
CA GLY A 290 18.72 -9.00 0.73
C GLY A 290 19.40 -10.10 1.54
N ASN A 291 19.03 -10.28 2.81
CA ASN A 291 19.59 -11.29 3.69
C ASN A 291 19.23 -12.75 3.30
N ILE A 292 18.19 -12.96 2.50
CA ILE A 292 17.71 -14.29 2.09
C ILE A 292 17.97 -14.62 0.62
N LEU A 293 18.55 -13.68 -0.13
CA LEU A 293 18.91 -13.82 -1.54
C LEU A 293 20.33 -14.36 -1.69
#